data_AF-A0A7X8E1Z8-F1
#
_entry.id   AF-A0A7X8E1Z8-F1
#
_cell.length_a   1.000
_cell.length_b   1.000
_cell.length_c   1.000
_cell.angle_alpha   90.00
_cell.angle_beta   90.00
_cell.angle_gamma   90.00
#
_symmetry.space_group_name_H-M   'P 1'
#
loop_
_entity.id
_entity.type
_entity.pdbx_description
1 polymer ?
#
loop_
_entity_poly.entity_id
_entity_poly.type
_entity_poly.pdbx_seq_one_letter_code
_entity_poly.pdbx_strand_id
1 'polypeptide(L)'
;MNKKTIKKAKKTALGMQKNMGGIIFAFPIDEDDPFSKFVLVVDVGTKFDVFPELFDITEVANGILEMINIFKRNGIEVLYERDVRFAFYEAQKNAPSITMKKLRDINNFM
;
A
#
# COMPACT_ATOMS: atom_id res chain seq x y z
N MET A 1 -13.80 -6.83 -4.63
CA MET A 1 -12.90 -7.86 -4.05
C MET A 1 -13.67 -8.91 -3.21
N ASN A 2 -13.20 -10.17 -3.13
CA ASN A 2 -13.89 -11.22 -2.35
C ASN A 2 -13.55 -11.19 -0.83
N LYS A 3 -14.38 -11.84 0.01
CA LYS A 3 -14.22 -11.86 1.48
C LYS A 3 -12.89 -12.45 1.97
N LYS A 4 -12.36 -13.47 1.27
CA LYS A 4 -11.08 -14.11 1.63
C LYS A 4 -9.93 -13.13 1.43
N THR A 5 -9.90 -12.41 0.32
CA THR A 5 -8.88 -11.40 0.02
C THR A 5 -8.95 -10.23 1.00
N ILE A 6 -10.16 -9.74 1.33
CA ILE A 6 -10.33 -8.69 2.37
C ILE A 6 -9.75 -9.15 3.71
N LYS A 7 -10.07 -10.39 4.15
CA LYS A 7 -9.54 -10.94 5.40
C LYS A 7 -8.02 -11.07 5.38
N LYS A 8 -7.43 -11.52 4.26
CA LYS A 8 -5.97 -11.56 4.07
C LYS A 8 -5.36 -10.16 4.18
N ALA A 9 -5.91 -9.18 3.46
CA ALA A 9 -5.44 -7.80 3.46
C ALA A 9 -5.45 -7.19 4.87
N LYS A 10 -6.54 -7.35 5.63
CA LYS A 10 -6.60 -6.88 7.03
C LYS A 10 -5.55 -7.55 7.92
N LYS A 11 -5.32 -8.86 7.74
CA LYS A 11 -4.30 -9.59 8.50
C LYS A 11 -2.89 -9.09 8.18
N THR A 12 -2.59 -8.84 6.90
CA THR A 12 -1.31 -8.30 6.45
C THR A 12 -1.09 -6.89 6.99
N ALA A 13 -2.07 -5.99 6.87
CA ALA A 13 -2.00 -4.63 7.42
C ALA A 13 -1.78 -4.63 8.94
N LEU A 14 -2.48 -5.49 9.69
CA LEU A 14 -2.25 -5.66 11.13
C LEU A 14 -0.82 -6.13 11.44
N GLY A 15 -0.26 -7.03 10.63
CA GLY A 15 1.13 -7.45 10.76
C GLY A 15 2.12 -6.31 10.53
N MET A 16 1.91 -5.53 9.47
CA MET A 16 2.72 -4.35 9.16
C MET A 16 2.64 -3.32 10.28
N GLN A 17 1.44 -3.03 10.79
CA GLN A 17 1.22 -2.07 11.88
C GLN A 17 1.94 -2.50 13.16
N LYS A 18 1.88 -3.77 13.54
CA LYS A 18 2.55 -4.26 14.76
C LYS A 18 4.08 -4.14 14.68
N ASN A 19 4.65 -4.34 13.50
CA ASN A 19 6.10 -4.37 13.32
C ASN A 19 6.69 -3.01 12.98
N MET A 20 5.94 -2.15 12.29
CA MET A 20 6.44 -0.91 11.71
C MET A 20 5.60 0.31 12.08
N GLY A 21 4.47 0.16 12.77
CA GLY A 21 3.49 1.22 12.96
C GLY A 21 2.80 1.64 11.65
N GLY A 22 2.20 2.83 11.66
CA GLY A 22 1.50 3.42 10.53
C GLY A 22 -0.02 3.23 10.57
N ILE A 23 -0.70 3.90 9.64
CA ILE A 23 -2.17 3.90 9.52
C ILE A 23 -2.65 3.71 8.07
N ILE A 24 -1.80 3.95 7.06
CA ILE A 24 -2.12 3.70 5.64
C ILE A 24 -1.18 2.60 5.14
N PHE A 25 -1.73 1.56 4.53
CA PHE A 25 -0.98 0.38 4.07
C PHE A 25 -1.34 0.08 2.61
N ALA A 26 -0.33 -0.05 1.77
CA ALA A 26 -0.48 -0.44 0.38
C ALA A 26 0.51 -1.57 0.06
N PHE A 27 0.01 -2.66 -0.54
CA PHE A 27 0.81 -3.83 -0.88
C PHE A 27 0.13 -4.66 -1.97
N PRO A 28 0.89 -5.43 -2.76
CA PRO A 28 0.32 -6.34 -3.76
C PRO A 28 -0.48 -7.47 -3.11
N ILE A 29 -1.54 -7.93 -3.78
CA ILE A 29 -2.35 -9.07 -3.32
C ILE A 29 -1.60 -10.41 -3.39
N ASP A 30 -0.69 -10.50 -4.36
CA ASP A 30 0.19 -11.63 -4.63
C ASP A 30 1.63 -11.12 -4.69
N GLU A 31 2.47 -11.63 -3.78
CA GLU A 31 3.85 -11.16 -3.59
C GLU A 31 4.76 -11.70 -4.71
N ASP A 32 4.39 -12.83 -5.32
CA ASP A 32 5.18 -13.54 -6.32
C ASP A 32 4.82 -13.16 -7.76
N ASP A 33 3.69 -12.46 -7.98
CA ASP A 33 3.27 -11.99 -9.29
C ASP A 33 3.82 -10.57 -9.58
N PRO A 34 4.72 -10.40 -10.57
CA PRO A 34 5.29 -9.10 -10.92
C PRO A 34 4.26 -8.06 -11.38
N PHE A 35 3.08 -8.50 -11.84
CA PHE A 35 1.98 -7.63 -12.26
C PHE A 35 0.84 -7.57 -11.26
N SER A 36 1.04 -8.10 -10.04
CA SER A 36 0.02 -8.10 -9.01
C SER A 36 -0.52 -6.69 -8.78
N LYS A 37 -1.83 -6.58 -8.80
CA LYS A 37 -2.52 -5.37 -8.33
C LYS A 37 -2.31 -5.20 -6.83
N PHE A 38 -2.43 -3.96 -6.39
CA PHE A 38 -2.26 -3.50 -5.02
C PHE A 38 -3.60 -3.32 -4.34
N VAL A 39 -3.62 -3.59 -3.05
CA VAL A 39 -4.72 -3.23 -2.15
C VAL A 39 -4.30 -2.01 -1.33
N LEU A 40 -5.26 -1.13 -1.06
CA LEU A 40 -5.13 -0.03 -0.11
C LEU A 40 -5.95 -0.36 1.14
N VAL A 41 -5.31 -0.27 2.30
CA VAL A 41 -5.90 -0.54 3.61
C VAL A 41 -5.62 0.64 4.53
N VAL A 42 -6.62 1.06 5.29
CA VAL A 42 -6.51 2.20 6.21
C VAL A 42 -6.98 1.76 7.59
N ASP A 43 -6.20 2.09 8.61
CA ASP A 43 -6.62 1.99 10.00
C ASP A 43 -7.46 3.22 10.36
N VAL A 44 -8.70 2.98 10.78
CA VAL A 44 -9.64 4.01 11.26
C VAL A 44 -9.78 3.99 12.79
N GLY A 45 -8.77 3.47 13.49
CA GLY A 45 -8.62 3.44 14.94
C GLY A 45 -9.32 2.27 15.64
N THR A 46 -10.47 1.82 15.11
CA THR A 46 -11.21 0.66 15.66
C THR A 46 -11.08 -0.60 14.81
N LYS A 47 -10.73 -0.43 13.54
CA LYS A 47 -10.68 -1.49 12.53
C LYS A 47 -9.84 -1.04 11.33
N PHE A 48 -9.46 -2.03 10.53
CA PHE A 48 -8.96 -1.79 9.18
C PHE A 48 -10.12 -1.75 8.19
N ASP A 49 -10.20 -0.69 7.40
CA ASP A 49 -11.02 -0.61 6.21
C ASP A 49 -10.17 -0.87 4.96
N VAL A 50 -10.72 -1.68 4.06
CA VAL A 50 -10.03 -2.15 2.86
C VAL A 50 -10.78 -1.60 1.67
N PHE A 51 -10.08 -0.91 0.78
CA PHE A 51 -10.67 -0.39 -0.45
C PHE A 51 -11.16 -1.55 -1.33
N PRO A 52 -12.36 -1.43 -1.94
CA PRO A 52 -12.98 -2.53 -2.66
C PRO A 52 -12.31 -2.81 -4.02
N GLU A 53 -11.69 -1.78 -4.63
CA GLU A 53 -10.91 -1.89 -5.86
C GLU A 53 -9.49 -2.41 -5.61
N LEU A 54 -8.92 -2.96 -6.68
CA LEU A 54 -7.52 -3.33 -6.77
C LEU A 54 -6.84 -2.40 -7.77
N PHE A 55 -5.72 -1.84 -7.37
CA PHE A 55 -5.07 -0.72 -8.06
C PHE A 55 -3.77 -1.18 -8.72
N ASP A 56 -3.37 -0.60 -9.85
CA ASP A 56 -1.95 -0.65 -10.21
C ASP A 56 -1.10 0.27 -9.31
N ILE A 57 0.20 0.27 -9.54
CA ILE A 57 1.15 1.07 -8.75
C ILE A 57 0.88 2.58 -8.80
N THR A 58 0.43 3.09 -9.95
CA THR A 58 0.15 4.52 -10.13
C THR A 58 -1.14 4.88 -9.42
N GLU A 59 -2.17 4.07 -9.62
CA GLU A 59 -3.47 4.21 -8.99
C GLU A 59 -3.36 4.14 -7.46
N VAL A 60 -2.60 3.19 -6.91
CA VAL A 60 -2.45 3.05 -5.45
C VAL A 60 -1.65 4.20 -4.85
N ALA A 61 -0.63 4.71 -5.55
CA ALA A 61 0.12 5.89 -5.11
C ALA A 61 -0.80 7.12 -5.03
N ASN A 62 -1.66 7.32 -6.04
CA ASN A 62 -2.67 8.37 -6.00
C ASN A 62 -3.68 8.16 -4.87
N GLY A 63 -4.11 6.91 -4.62
CA GLY A 63 -4.99 6.55 -3.51
C GLY A 63 -4.38 6.88 -2.15
N ILE A 64 -3.08 6.63 -1.95
CA ILE A 64 -2.36 7.03 -0.72
C ILE A 64 -2.39 8.55 -0.55
N LEU A 65 -2.06 9.31 -1.60
CA LEU A 65 -2.06 10.78 -1.55
C LEU A 65 -3.44 11.32 -1.19
N GLU A 66 -4.50 10.77 -1.79
CA GLU A 66 -5.87 11.19 -1.47
C GLU A 66 -6.23 10.84 -0.03
N MET A 67 -5.81 9.67 0.48
CA MET A 67 -6.03 9.33 1.88
C MET A 67 -5.33 10.29 2.85
N ILE A 68 -4.09 10.66 2.57
CA ILE A 68 -3.37 11.67 3.37
C ILE A 68 -4.15 13.00 3.36
N ASN A 69 -4.65 13.42 2.20
CA ASN A 69 -5.45 14.64 2.07
C ASN A 69 -6.77 14.55 2.86
N ILE A 70 -7.45 13.40 2.82
CA ILE A 70 -8.67 13.16 3.58
C ILE A 70 -8.38 13.26 5.08
N PHE A 71 -7.33 12.62 5.58
CA PHE A 71 -6.96 12.74 7.00
C PHE A 71 -6.65 14.18 7.40
N LYS A 72 -5.86 14.91 6.59
CA LYS A 72 -5.55 16.32 6.83
C LYS A 72 -6.81 17.19 6.87
N ARG A 73 -7.76 16.99 5.94
CA ARG A 73 -9.06 17.69 5.93
C ARG A 73 -9.89 17.42 7.18
N ASN A 74 -9.71 16.24 7.80
CA ASN A 74 -10.36 15.86 9.05
C ASN A 74 -9.54 16.24 10.31
N GLY A 75 -8.50 17.06 10.16
CA GLY A 75 -7.67 17.52 11.28
C GLY A 75 -6.70 16.46 11.85
N ILE A 76 -6.50 15.35 11.13
CA ILE A 76 -5.56 14.30 11.51
C ILE A 76 -4.25 14.53 10.75
N GLU A 77 -3.17 14.77 11.49
CA GLU A 77 -1.85 14.93 10.89
C GLU A 77 -1.30 13.56 10.46
N VAL A 78 -1.06 13.42 9.15
CA VAL A 78 -0.48 12.23 8.54
C VAL A 78 0.79 12.61 7.79
N LEU A 79 1.90 12.02 8.21
CA LEU A 79 3.22 12.18 7.61
C LEU A 79 3.57 10.92 6.83
N TYR A 80 3.95 11.05 5.57
CA TYR A 80 4.16 9.90 4.69
C TYR A 80 5.14 8.88 5.29
N GLU A 81 6.28 9.37 5.78
CA GLU A 81 7.37 8.55 6.32
C GLU A 81 6.96 7.78 7.58
N ARG A 82 6.15 8.42 8.44
CA ARG A 82 5.71 7.84 9.71
C ARG A 82 4.50 6.92 9.53
N ASP A 83 3.56 7.32 8.69
CA ASP A 83 2.18 6.83 8.72
C ASP A 83 1.80 5.97 7.52
N VAL A 84 2.60 5.97 6.45
CA VAL A 84 2.37 5.18 5.24
C VAL A 84 3.34 3.99 5.19
N ARG A 85 2.80 2.80 4.92
CA ARG A 85 3.56 1.58 4.60
C ARG A 85 3.19 1.16 3.19
N PHE A 86 4.01 1.58 2.23
CA PHE A 86 3.89 1.17 0.84
C PHE A 86 4.94 0.08 0.55
N ALA A 87 4.50 -1.17 0.44
CA ALA A 87 5.37 -2.32 0.27
C ALA A 87 5.43 -2.80 -1.19
N PHE A 88 6.65 -3.14 -1.62
CA PHE A 88 6.95 -3.85 -2.86
C PHE A 88 7.77 -5.09 -2.54
N TYR A 89 7.47 -6.20 -3.19
CA TYR A 89 8.26 -7.42 -3.09
C TYR A 89 9.16 -7.57 -4.33
N GLU A 90 10.05 -8.56 -4.31
CA GLU A 90 11.05 -8.76 -5.36
C GLU A 90 10.42 -8.92 -6.74
N ALA A 91 9.26 -9.58 -6.85
CA ALA A 91 8.57 -9.74 -8.12
C ALA A 91 8.15 -8.38 -8.70
N GLN A 92 7.53 -7.49 -7.91
CA GLN A 92 7.08 -6.18 -8.41
C GLN A 92 8.26 -5.26 -8.70
N LYS A 93 9.33 -5.29 -7.88
CA LYS A 93 10.58 -4.56 -8.17
C LYS A 93 11.17 -4.96 -9.52
N ASN A 94 11.12 -6.25 -9.83
CA ASN A 94 11.69 -6.82 -11.04
C ASN A 94 10.73 -6.89 -12.23
N ALA A 95 9.50 -6.39 -12.08
CA ALA A 95 8.53 -6.34 -13.15
C ALA A 95 9.08 -5.58 -14.37
N PRO A 96 8.74 -6.00 -15.61
CA PRO A 96 9.17 -5.34 -16.84
C PRO A 96 8.37 -4.05 -17.11
N SER A 97 8.19 -3.21 -16.07
CA SER A 97 7.52 -1.91 -16.12
C SER A 97 8.53 -0.77 -16.20
N ILE A 98 8.29 0.21 -17.07
CA ILE A 98 9.12 1.42 -17.18
C ILE A 98 9.14 2.18 -15.84
N THR A 99 7.99 2.26 -15.17
CA THR A 99 7.87 2.91 -13.85
C THR A 99 8.78 2.23 -12.81
N MET A 100 8.77 0.89 -12.76
CA MET A 100 9.61 0.14 -11.81
C MET A 100 11.10 0.20 -12.18
N LYS A 101 11.44 0.21 -13.48
CA LYS A 101 12.82 0.47 -13.94
C LYS A 101 13.31 1.83 -13.41
N LYS A 102 12.56 2.90 -13.65
CA LYS A 102 12.92 4.24 -13.14
C LYS A 102 13.04 4.28 -11.61
N LEU A 103 12.13 3.64 -10.89
CA LEU A 103 12.19 3.58 -9.42
C LEU A 103 13.41 2.82 -8.90
N ARG A 104 13.88 1.78 -9.61
CA ARG A 104 15.13 1.08 -9.29
C ARG A 104 16.35 1.97 -9.49
N ASP A 105 16.40 2.67 -10.61
CA ASP A 105 17.50 3.56 -10.96
C ASP A 105 17.65 4.72 -9.96
N ILE A 106 16.53 5.26 -9.45
CA ILE A 106 16.52 6.39 -8.51
C ILE A 106 16.93 5.95 -7.09
N ASN A 107 16.49 4.78 -6.64
CA ASN A 107 16.65 4.35 -5.25
C ASN A 107 17.90 3.48 -5.01
N ASN A 108 18.79 3.32 -6.00
CA ASN A 108 19.96 2.44 -5.93
C ASN A 108 19.62 1.06 -5.33
N PHE A 109 18.53 0.44 -5.78
CA PHE A 109 18.15 -0.92 -5.34
C PHE A 109 19.10 -2.02 -5.87
N MET A 110 20.36 -1.71 -6.13
CA MET A 110 21.41 -2.66 -6.56
C MET A 110 21.89 -3.52 -5.40
#